data_AF-A0A1I4TXD5-F1
#
_entry.id   AF-A0A1I4TXD5-F1
#
_cell.length_a   1.000
_cell.length_b   1.000
_cell.length_c   1.000
_cell.angle_alpha   90.00
_cell.angle_beta   90.00
_cell.angle_gamma   90.00
#
_symmetry.space_group_name_H-M   'P 1'
#
loop_
_entity.id
_entity.type
_entity.pdbx_description
1 polymer ?
#
loop_
_entity_poly.entity_id
_entity_poly.type
_entity_poly.pdbx_seq_one_letter_code
_entity_poly.pdbx_strand_id
1 'polypeptide(L)' 'MICIEHHWQPAGELCHAVEGTLPAGPHRAGEPLTTLCGQRITAAEPSALNWMWPTCAECLRAAGRMPETGP' A
#
# COMPACT_ATOMS: atom_id res chain seq x y z
N MET A 1 -8.66 19.27 -3.83
CA MET A 1 -7.79 18.36 -3.08
C MET A 1 -8.07 16.96 -3.58
N ILE A 2 -7.20 16.42 -4.43
CA ILE A 2 -7.36 15.05 -4.97
C ILE A 2 -6.45 14.18 -4.11
N CYS A 3 -7.04 13.40 -3.21
CA CYS A 3 -6.33 12.35 -2.50
C CYS A 3 -6.13 11.19 -3.49
N ILE A 4 -4.93 10.61 -3.55
CA ILE A 4 -4.70 9.40 -4.34
C ILE A 4 -5.52 8.29 -3.70
N GLU A 5 -6.44 7.70 -4.46
CA GLU A 5 -7.19 6.54 -3.99
C GLU A 5 -6.22 5.39 -3.79
N HIS A 6 -6.20 4.83 -2.59
CA HIS A 6 -5.30 3.76 -2.19
C HIS A 6 -5.95 2.89 -1.12
N HIS A 7 -5.36 1.72 -0.92
CA HIS A 7 -5.68 0.84 0.19
C HIS A 7 -4.39 0.27 0.79
N TRP A 8 -4.47 -0.21 2.02
CA TRP A 8 -3.33 -0.79 2.72
C TRP A 8 -3.26 -2.29 2.44
N GLN A 9 -2.06 -2.84 2.34
CA GLN A 9 -1.84 -4.29 2.17
C GLN A 9 -0.52 -4.70 2.85
N PRO A 10 -0.51 -5.76 3.67
CA PRO A 10 0.72 -6.31 4.23
C PRO A 10 1.55 -6.98 3.14
N ALA A 11 2.84 -6.68 3.12
CA ALA A 11 3.82 -7.23 2.20
C ALA A 11 5.23 -6.93 2.72
N GLY A 12 6.16 -7.89 2.63
CA GLY A 12 7.55 -7.68 3.04
C GLY A 12 7.72 -7.17 4.47
N GLU A 13 6.98 -7.74 5.43
CA GLU A 13 7.03 -7.38 6.86
C GLU A 13 6.60 -5.95 7.20
N LEU A 14 5.95 -5.27 6.25
CA LEU A 14 5.38 -3.93 6.39
C LEU A 14 3.95 -3.86 5.85
N CYS A 15 3.19 -2.85 6.28
CA CYS A 15 1.94 -2.45 5.62
C CYS A 15 2.22 -1.35 4.59
N HIS A 16 1.97 -1.63 3.30
CA HIS A 16 2.17 -0.70 2.20
C HIS A 16 0.84 -0.12 1.69
N ALA A 17 0.88 1.11 1.18
CA ALA A 17 -0.23 1.66 0.42
C ALA A 17 -0.10 1.23 -1.04
N VAL A 18 -1.16 0.65 -1.58
CA VAL A 18 -1.29 0.20 -2.97
C VAL A 18 -2.24 1.15 -3.68
N GLU A 19 -1.88 1.60 -4.87
CA GLU A 19 -2.70 2.53 -5.66
C GLU A 19 -4.00 1.86 -6.12
N GLY A 20 -5.10 2.61 -6.06
CA GLY A 20 -6.42 2.20 -6.54
C GLY A 20 -7.35 1.67 -5.44
N THR A 21 -8.60 1.44 -5.84
CA THR A 21 -9.63 0.85 -4.99
C THR A 21 -9.21 -0.56 -4.58
N LEU A 22 -9.46 -0.93 -3.32
CA LEU A 22 -9.34 -2.32 -2.89
C LEU A 22 -10.29 -3.18 -3.76
N PRO A 23 -9.82 -4.32 -4.30
CA PRO A 23 -10.71 -5.29 -4.94
C PRO A 23 -11.77 -5.80 -3.95
N ALA A 24 -12.71 -6.64 -4.39
CA ALA A 24 -13.80 -7.15 -3.56
C ALA A 24 -13.36 -7.97 -2.30
N GLY A 25 -12.05 -8.08 -2.06
CA GLY A 25 -11.42 -8.64 -0.87
C GLY A 25 -9.93 -8.22 -0.80
N PRO A 26 -9.19 -8.65 0.24
CA PRO A 26 -7.77 -8.40 0.33
C PRO A 26 -7.01 -9.10 -0.81
N HIS A 27 -5.83 -8.57 -1.15
CA HIS A 27 -4.96 -9.25 -2.10
C HIS A 27 -4.59 -10.64 -1.60
N ARG A 28 -4.48 -11.59 -2.54
CA ARG A 28 -4.06 -12.95 -2.22
C ARG A 28 -2.56 -12.97 -1.96
N ALA A 29 -2.10 -13.82 -1.05
CA ALA A 29 -0.66 -13.98 -0.88
C ALA A 29 0.00 -14.42 -2.20
N GLY A 30 1.20 -13.90 -2.47
CA GLY A 30 1.88 -14.15 -3.73
C GLY A 30 1.51 -13.18 -4.86
N GLU A 31 0.48 -12.36 -4.69
CA GLU A 31 0.07 -11.41 -5.71
C GLU A 31 1.07 -10.25 -5.84
N PRO A 32 1.52 -9.87 -7.05
CA PRO A 32 2.41 -8.74 -7.24
C PRO A 32 1.65 -7.42 -7.11
N LEU A 33 2.16 -6.53 -6.25
CA LEU A 33 1.58 -5.23 -5.95
C LEU A 33 2.50 -4.11 -6.44
N THR A 34 1.89 -3.00 -6.86
CA THR A 34 2.60 -1.74 -7.09
C THR A 34 2.22 -0.78 -5.98
N THR A 35 3.21 -0.38 -5.19
CA THR A 35 3.00 0.45 -3.99
C THR A 35 3.23 1.93 -4.28
N LEU A 36 2.67 2.81 -3.44
CA LEU A 36 2.92 4.25 -3.53
C LEU A 36 4.38 4.64 -3.27
N CYS A 37 5.17 3.82 -2.57
CA CYS A 37 6.61 4.03 -2.45
C CYS A 37 7.41 3.59 -3.70
N GLY A 38 6.72 3.24 -4.80
CA GLY A 38 7.33 2.85 -6.07
C GLY A 38 7.92 1.44 -6.09
N GLN A 39 7.77 0.68 -5.00
CA GLN A 39 8.26 -0.69 -4.93
C GLN A 39 7.23 -1.66 -5.53
N ARG A 40 7.73 -2.66 -6.25
CA ARG A 40 6.96 -3.82 -6.70
C ARG A 40 7.22 -4.97 -5.73
N ILE A 41 6.24 -5.30 -4.92
CA ILE A 41 6.38 -6.28 -3.82
C ILE A 41 5.29 -7.34 -3.91
N THR A 42 5.44 -8.40 -3.14
CA THR A 42 4.49 -9.51 -3.11
C THR A 42 3.59 -9.40 -1.90
N ALA A 43 2.27 -9.47 -2.10
CA ALA A 43 1.29 -9.53 -1.03
C ALA A 43 1.61 -10.66 -0.06
N ALA A 44 1.62 -10.34 1.24
CA ALA A 44 1.63 -11.34 2.29
C ALA A 44 0.22 -11.93 2.49
N GLU A 45 0.15 -13.02 3.23
CA GLU A 45 -1.13 -13.56 3.72
C GLU A 45 -1.91 -12.47 4.45
N PRO A 46 -3.20 -12.22 4.11
CA PRO A 46 -4.02 -11.20 4.76
C PRO A 46 -4.53 -11.69 6.13
N SER A 47 -3.61 -12.07 7.00
CA SER A 47 -3.87 -12.55 8.35
C SER A 47 -3.84 -11.40 9.35
N ALA A 48 -4.57 -11.55 10.47
CA ALA A 48 -4.58 -10.55 11.55
C ALA A 48 -3.17 -10.22 12.06
N LEU A 49 -2.25 -11.20 12.06
CA LEU A 49 -0.87 -11.01 12.48
C LEU A 49 -0.09 -10.10 11.52
N ASN A 50 -0.23 -10.29 10.21
CA ASN A 50 0.50 -9.49 9.23
C ASN A 50 -0.03 -8.05 9.17
N TRP A 51 -1.31 -7.83 9.49
CA TRP A 51 -1.86 -6.48 9.66
C TRP A 51 -1.34 -5.73 10.89
N MET A 52 -0.66 -6.42 11.82
CA MET A 52 0.01 -5.77 12.96
C MET A 52 1.42 -5.28 12.62
N TRP A 53 1.92 -5.55 11.41
CA TRP A 53 3.22 -5.05 10.97
C TRP A 53 3.24 -3.53 10.88
N PRO A 54 4.42 -2.91 11.08
CA PRO A 54 4.55 -1.47 10.98
C PRO A 54 4.23 -0.98 9.56
N THR A 55 3.70 0.24 9.48
CA THR A 55 3.40 0.88 8.20
C THR A 55 4.68 1.37 7.52
N CYS A 56 4.79 1.17 6.20
CA CYS A 56 5.88 1.73 5.42
C CYS A 56 5.82 3.28 5.47
N ALA A 57 6.86 3.90 6.03
CA ALA A 57 6.91 5.36 6.24
C ALA A 57 6.78 6.14 4.92
N GLU A 58 7.36 5.65 3.82
CA GLU A 58 7.24 6.29 2.50
C GLU A 58 5.83 6.18 1.93
N CYS A 59 5.15 5.05 2.13
CA CYS A 59 3.74 4.91 1.75
C CYS A 59 2.85 5.83 2.59
N LEU A 60 3.11 5.95 3.90
CA LEU A 60 2.40 6.88 4.77
C LEU A 60 2.57 8.33 4.31
N ARG A 61 3.80 8.70 3.93
CA ARG A 61 4.10 10.03 3.39
C ARG A 61 3.42 10.26 2.04
N ALA A 62 3.43 9.28 1.13
CA ALA A 62 2.82 9.39 -0.18
C ALA A 62 1.29 9.45 -0.10
N ALA A 63 0.67 8.62 0.75
CA ALA A 63 -0.77 8.64 1.01
C ALA A 63 -1.25 9.98 1.60
N GLY A 64 -0.39 10.65 2.39
CA GLY A 64 -0.64 11.97 2.95
C GLY A 64 -0.22 13.16 2.06
N ARG A 65 0.53 12.93 0.98
CA ARG A 65 0.95 13.98 0.05
C ARG A 65 0.02 13.99 -1.16
N MET A 66 -0.52 15.17 -1.48
CA MET A 66 -1.04 15.45 -2.82
C MET A 66 0.09 15.25 -3.85
N PRO A 67 -0.20 14.97 -5.14
CA PRO A 67 0.83 15.09 -6.16
C PRO A 67 1.45 16.48 -6.03
N GLU A 68 2.76 16.53 -5.85
CA GLU A 68 3.51 17.75 -6.02
C GLU A 68 3.21 18.27 -7.43
N THR A 69 2.43 19.34 -7.53
CA THR A 69 2.44 20.17 -8.72
C THR A 69 3.86 20.69 -8.84
N GLY A 70 4.66 20.00 -9.66
CA GLY A 70 5.95 20.48 -10.13
C GLY A 70 5.77 21.79 -10.91
N PRO A 71 6.85 22.58 -11.03
CA PRO A 71 6.83 23.96 -11.53
C PRO A 71 6.27 24.10 -12.95
#